data_AF-A0A1I4XPC8-F1
#
_entry.id   AF-A0A1I4XPC8-F1
#
_cell.length_a   1.000
_cell.length_b   1.000
_cell.length_c   1.000
_cell.angle_alpha   90.00
_cell.angle_beta   90.00
_cell.angle_gamma   90.00
#
_symmetry.space_group_name_H-M   'P 1'
#
loop_
_entity.id
_entity.type
_entity.pdbx_description
1 polymer ?
#
loop_
_entity_poly.entity_id
_entity_poly.type
_entity_poly.pdbx_seq_one_letter_code
_entity_poly.pdbx_strand_id
1 'polypeptide(L)'
;MRVLNKQERTAAFLWFLLFFVVSVGLFVLAVFFNYQVPAKENDDLRKQLTSFRQEQAFQGDFLQRMEKVKNNLDSINLPNQNANYMDQVVAQDLVTMRNTIPKESVTHYGLYNNIIQNLLSIQQGKQQMRGLQNAQQTIAELKEKIADLNRELETTRNELDYNRQMMRSR
;
A
#
# COMPACT_ATOMS: atom_id res chain seq x y z
N MET A 1 -4.27 81.37 49.50
CA MET A 1 -3.02 80.56 49.54
C MET A 1 -2.67 80.08 48.15
N ARG A 2 -1.59 80.59 47.52
CA ARG A 2 -1.07 80.03 46.27
C ARG A 2 -0.24 78.79 46.62
N VAL A 3 -0.62 77.64 46.06
CA VAL A 3 0.02 76.36 46.36
C VAL A 3 1.48 76.42 45.89
N LEU A 4 2.40 76.46 46.84
CA LEU A 4 3.84 76.63 46.64
C LEU A 4 4.52 75.31 46.24
N ASN A 5 3.89 74.52 45.34
CA ASN A 5 4.52 73.32 44.76
C ASN A 5 3.81 72.80 43.51
N LYS A 6 3.50 73.69 42.54
CA LYS A 6 2.77 73.28 41.32
C LYS A 6 3.62 72.40 40.40
N GLN A 7 4.91 72.68 40.27
CA GLN A 7 5.81 71.99 39.34
C GLN A 7 6.10 70.53 39.77
N GLU A 8 6.38 70.29 41.05
CA GLU A 8 6.62 68.92 41.52
C GLU A 8 5.34 68.07 41.45
N ARG A 9 4.17 68.67 41.70
CA ARG A 9 2.88 67.98 41.53
C ARG A 9 2.61 67.59 40.08
N THR A 10 2.91 68.47 39.12
CA THR A 10 2.76 68.14 37.71
C THR A 10 3.75 67.07 37.25
N ALA A 11 5.00 67.11 37.74
CA ALA A 11 6.01 66.11 37.40
C ALA A 11 5.65 64.74 37.99
N ALA A 12 5.25 64.68 39.26
CA ALA A 12 4.78 63.45 39.90
C ALA A 12 3.55 62.86 39.21
N PHE A 13 2.61 63.72 38.78
CA PHE A 13 1.45 63.28 37.99
C PHE A 13 1.84 62.75 36.61
N LEU A 14 2.81 63.38 35.93
CA LEU A 14 3.31 62.91 34.64
C LEU A 14 4.01 61.55 34.75
N TRP A 15 4.83 61.37 35.79
CA TRP A 15 5.46 60.09 36.10
C TRP A 15 4.42 59.02 36.42
N PHE A 16 3.41 59.35 37.25
CA PHE A 16 2.30 58.43 37.52
C PHE A 16 1.54 58.05 36.25
N LEU A 17 1.21 59.02 35.40
CA LEU A 17 0.51 58.77 34.15
C LEU A 17 1.34 57.89 33.21
N LEU A 18 2.65 58.13 33.13
CA LEU A 18 3.56 57.31 32.33
C LEU A 18 3.59 55.86 32.84
N PHE A 19 3.82 55.66 34.15
CA PHE A 19 3.83 54.32 34.73
C PHE A 19 2.48 53.62 34.62
N PHE A 20 1.37 54.36 34.74
CA PHE A 20 0.03 53.84 34.52
C PHE A 20 -0.17 53.37 33.07
N VAL A 21 0.20 54.17 32.08
CA VAL A 21 0.07 53.77 30.66
C VAL A 21 0.96 52.57 30.35
N VAL A 22 2.20 52.55 30.85
CA VAL A 22 3.13 51.43 30.64
C VAL A 22 2.60 50.15 31.28
N SER A 23 2.14 50.21 32.53
CA SER A 23 1.61 49.03 33.24
C SER A 23 0.32 48.50 32.60
N VAL A 24 -0.61 49.38 32.22
CA VAL A 24 -1.82 48.98 31.49
C VAL A 24 -1.47 48.39 30.13
N GLY A 25 -0.52 49.00 29.41
CA GLY A 25 -0.02 48.48 28.13
C GLY A 25 0.57 47.08 28.25
N LEU A 26 1.40 46.84 29.28
CA LEU A 26 1.96 45.51 29.57
C LEU A 26 0.85 44.50 29.91
N PHE A 27 -0.16 44.90 30.69
CA PHE A 27 -1.30 44.03 31.00
C PHE A 27 -2.08 43.64 29.75
N VAL A 28 -2.38 44.61 28.87
CA VAL A 28 -3.11 44.35 27.61
C VAL A 28 -2.30 43.45 26.70
N LEU A 29 -0.99 43.68 26.55
CA LEU A 29 -0.11 42.81 25.76
C LEU A 29 -0.05 41.39 26.33
N ALA A 30 0.07 41.25 27.65
CA ALA A 30 0.10 39.95 28.31
C ALA A 30 -1.21 39.17 28.07
N VAL A 31 -2.37 39.82 28.21
CA VAL A 31 -3.68 39.22 27.93
C VAL A 31 -3.81 38.88 26.44
N PHE A 32 -3.39 39.78 25.55
CA PHE A 32 -3.47 39.57 24.10
C PHE A 32 -2.63 38.36 23.65
N PHE A 33 -1.39 38.24 24.11
CA PHE A 33 -0.55 37.07 23.82
C PHE A 33 -1.11 35.80 24.46
N ASN A 34 -1.67 35.88 25.68
CA ASN A 34 -2.29 34.74 26.34
C ASN A 34 -3.51 34.19 25.58
N TYR A 35 -4.28 35.02 24.88
CA TYR A 35 -5.44 34.56 24.08
C TYR A 35 -5.10 34.19 22.64
N GLN A 36 -4.18 34.89 21.99
CA GLN A 36 -3.91 34.65 20.57
C GLN A 36 -3.02 33.42 20.32
N VAL A 37 -2.11 33.09 21.24
CA VAL A 37 -1.28 31.87 21.13
C VAL A 37 -2.14 30.60 21.16
N PRO A 38 -3.05 30.41 22.13
CA PRO A 38 -3.97 29.26 22.14
C PRO A 38 -4.85 29.16 20.90
N ALA A 39 -5.26 30.29 20.30
CA ALA A 39 -6.09 30.27 19.10
C ALA A 39 -5.33 29.73 17.88
N LYS A 40 -4.06 30.12 17.71
CA LYS A 40 -3.20 29.61 16.64
C LYS A 40 -2.82 28.15 16.86
N GLU A 41 -2.45 27.77 18.08
CA GLU A 41 -2.16 26.38 18.43
C GLU A 41 -3.37 25.47 18.20
N ASN A 42 -4.58 25.92 18.57
CA ASN A 42 -5.80 25.16 18.31
C ASN A 42 -6.10 25.02 16.81
N ASP A 43 -5.84 26.05 16.00
CA ASP A 43 -6.00 25.97 14.54
C ASP A 43 -5.00 24.98 13.92
N ASP A 44 -3.73 25.02 14.33
CA ASP A 44 -2.71 24.08 13.86
C ASP A 44 -2.98 22.64 14.33
N LEU A 45 -3.43 22.46 15.57
CA LEU A 45 -3.87 21.15 16.08
C LEU A 45 -5.07 20.62 15.28
N ARG A 46 -6.03 21.48 14.92
CA ARG A 46 -7.18 21.09 14.08
C ARG A 46 -6.75 20.68 12.67
N LYS A 47 -5.78 21.38 12.07
CA LYS A 47 -5.20 21.00 10.78
C LYS A 47 -4.52 19.63 10.85
N GLN A 48 -3.66 19.43 11.85
CA GLN A 48 -2.98 18.15 12.07
C GLN A 48 -3.96 17.01 12.35
N LEU A 49 -5.02 17.26 13.13
CA LEU A 49 -6.06 16.26 13.38
C LEU A 49 -6.82 15.90 12.10
N THR A 50 -7.06 16.89 11.23
CA THR A 50 -7.76 16.66 9.95
C THR A 50 -6.90 15.84 8.99
N SER A 51 -5.61 16.17 8.85
CA SER A 51 -4.69 15.38 8.02
C SER A 51 -4.54 13.95 8.56
N PHE A 52 -4.43 13.79 9.88
CA PHE A 52 -4.36 12.48 10.52
C PHE A 52 -5.62 11.65 10.26
N ARG A 53 -6.82 12.25 10.38
CA ARG A 53 -8.08 11.56 10.08
C ARG A 53 -8.20 11.14 8.61
N GLN A 54 -7.73 11.99 7.69
CA GLN A 54 -7.70 11.66 6.26
C GLN A 54 -6.75 10.50 5.99
N GLU A 55 -5.56 10.50 6.60
CA GLU A 55 -4.60 9.41 6.48
C GLU A 55 -5.15 8.11 7.08
N GLN A 56 -5.82 8.17 8.25
CA GLN A 56 -6.44 7.01 8.88
C GLN A 56 -7.56 6.41 8.02
N ALA A 57 -8.41 7.26 7.41
CA ALA A 57 -9.45 6.80 6.49
C ALA A 57 -8.84 6.12 5.26
N PHE A 58 -7.82 6.72 4.66
CA PHE A 58 -7.08 6.13 3.55
C PHE A 58 -6.45 4.78 3.94
N GLN A 59 -5.84 4.68 5.12
CA GLN A 59 -5.26 3.44 5.63
C GLN A 59 -6.31 2.32 5.74
N GLY A 60 -7.50 2.64 6.25
CA GLY A 60 -8.62 1.69 6.33
C GLY A 60 -9.04 1.17 4.95
N ASP A 61 -9.24 2.09 4.00
CA ASP A 61 -9.63 1.74 2.63
C ASP A 61 -8.53 0.92 1.92
N PHE A 62 -7.27 1.29 2.12
CA PHE A 62 -6.12 0.57 1.56
C PHE A 62 -6.07 -0.86 2.10
N LEU A 63 -6.25 -1.04 3.42
CA LEU A 63 -6.23 -2.35 4.07
C LEU A 63 -7.37 -3.24 3.59
N GLN A 64 -8.58 -2.70 3.42
CA GLN A 64 -9.71 -3.45 2.88
C GLN A 64 -9.44 -3.94 1.45
N ARG A 65 -8.86 -3.07 0.59
CA ARG A 65 -8.48 -3.45 -0.78
C ARG A 65 -7.37 -4.49 -0.79
N MET A 66 -6.39 -4.35 0.09
CA MET A 66 -5.30 -5.32 0.26
C MET A 66 -5.83 -6.70 0.65
N GLU A 67 -6.73 -6.80 1.64
CA GLU A 67 -7.34 -8.08 2.02
C GLU A 67 -8.17 -8.69 0.88
N LYS A 68 -8.89 -7.87 0.11
CA LYS A 68 -9.60 -8.35 -1.09
C LYS A 68 -8.63 -8.96 -2.11
N VAL A 69 -7.53 -8.27 -2.42
CA VAL A 69 -6.51 -8.78 -3.35
C VAL A 69 -5.90 -10.08 -2.84
N LYS A 70 -5.56 -10.14 -1.55
CA LYS A 70 -5.04 -11.35 -0.90
C LYS A 70 -6.02 -12.52 -1.00
N ASN A 71 -7.30 -12.31 -0.67
CA ASN A 71 -8.32 -13.35 -0.78
C ASN A 71 -8.47 -13.88 -2.21
N ASN A 72 -8.43 -12.99 -3.22
CA ASN A 72 -8.46 -13.39 -4.63
C ASN A 72 -7.19 -14.18 -5.01
N LEU A 73 -6.01 -13.77 -4.52
CA LEU A 73 -4.75 -14.49 -4.74
C LEU A 73 -4.73 -15.86 -4.05
N ASP A 74 -5.41 -16.01 -2.92
CA ASP A 74 -5.54 -17.28 -2.22
C ASP A 74 -6.51 -18.22 -2.94
N SER A 75 -7.59 -17.68 -3.52
CA SER A 75 -8.59 -18.47 -4.22
C SER A 75 -8.21 -18.85 -5.65
N ILE A 76 -7.27 -18.14 -6.29
CA ILE A 76 -6.98 -18.25 -7.74
C ILE A 76 -6.65 -19.66 -8.25
N ASN A 77 -6.12 -20.53 -7.39
CA ASN A 77 -5.74 -21.90 -7.75
C ASN A 77 -6.78 -22.94 -7.30
N LEU A 78 -7.93 -22.52 -6.76
CA LEU A 78 -9.00 -23.44 -6.37
C LEU A 78 -9.64 -24.08 -7.62
N PRO A 79 -10.07 -25.35 -7.52
CA PRO A 79 -10.82 -26.00 -8.58
C PRO A 79 -12.12 -25.22 -8.86
N ASN A 80 -12.54 -25.17 -10.13
CA ASN A 80 -13.67 -24.40 -10.64
C ASN A 80 -13.51 -22.87 -10.69
N GLN A 81 -12.31 -22.32 -10.47
CA GLN A 81 -12.04 -20.90 -10.74
C GLN A 81 -11.33 -20.69 -12.08
N ASN A 82 -11.73 -19.65 -12.81
CA ASN A 82 -11.01 -19.19 -13.99
C ASN A 82 -9.80 -18.34 -13.55
N ALA A 83 -8.64 -18.98 -13.45
CA ALA A 83 -7.40 -18.34 -13.01
C ALA A 83 -7.04 -17.10 -13.85
N ASN A 84 -7.28 -17.13 -15.17
CA ASN A 84 -6.98 -15.99 -16.05
C ASN A 84 -7.88 -14.78 -15.75
N TYR A 85 -9.17 -15.02 -15.50
CA TYR A 85 -10.10 -13.97 -15.10
C TYR A 85 -9.74 -13.39 -13.72
N MET A 86 -9.43 -14.26 -12.75
CA MET A 86 -8.98 -13.84 -11.43
C MET A 86 -7.68 -13.02 -11.47
N ASP A 87 -6.72 -13.40 -12.32
CA ASP A 87 -5.51 -12.62 -12.55
C ASP A 87 -5.81 -11.20 -13.06
N GLN A 88 -6.77 -11.06 -13.98
CA GLN A 88 -7.19 -9.75 -14.49
C GLN A 88 -7.84 -8.90 -13.39
N VAL A 89 -8.70 -9.52 -12.57
CA VAL A 89 -9.33 -8.83 -11.43
C VAL A 89 -8.28 -8.35 -10.43
N VAL A 90 -7.33 -9.21 -10.06
CA VAL A 90 -6.23 -8.86 -9.15
C VAL A 90 -5.38 -7.73 -9.74
N ALA A 91 -5.00 -7.81 -11.02
CA ALA A 91 -4.20 -6.78 -11.66
C ALA A 91 -4.92 -5.42 -11.67
N GLN A 92 -6.22 -5.41 -11.95
CA GLN A 92 -7.04 -4.20 -11.92
C GLN A 92 -7.16 -3.61 -10.51
N ASP A 93 -7.37 -4.46 -9.50
CA ASP A 93 -7.42 -4.02 -8.10
C ASP A 93 -6.07 -3.43 -7.65
N LEU A 94 -4.93 -4.03 -8.05
CA LEU A 94 -3.59 -3.50 -7.75
C LEU A 94 -3.30 -2.16 -8.43
N VAL A 95 -3.69 -2.00 -9.71
CA VAL A 95 -3.58 -0.71 -10.42
C VAL A 95 -4.43 0.35 -9.73
N THR A 96 -5.64 0.00 -9.33
CA THR A 96 -6.54 0.90 -8.61
C THR A 96 -5.93 1.32 -7.27
N MET A 97 -5.43 0.37 -6.47
CA MET A 97 -4.74 0.64 -5.22
C MET A 97 -3.58 1.62 -5.41
N ARG A 98 -2.75 1.40 -6.44
CA ARG A 98 -1.61 2.28 -6.75
C ARG A 98 -2.06 3.70 -7.09
N ASN A 99 -3.10 3.83 -7.91
CA ASN A 99 -3.61 5.12 -8.37
C ASN A 99 -4.33 5.88 -7.25
N THR A 100 -4.86 5.18 -6.24
CA THR A 100 -5.51 5.81 -5.09
C THR A 100 -4.53 6.34 -4.05
N ILE A 101 -3.24 6.00 -4.08
CA ILE A 101 -2.26 6.52 -3.11
C ILE A 101 -2.04 8.02 -3.37
N PRO A 102 -2.41 8.91 -2.43
CA PRO A 102 -2.07 10.33 -2.51
C PRO A 102 -0.54 10.51 -2.44
N LYS A 103 0.07 11.01 -3.52
CA LYS A 103 1.54 11.20 -3.58
C LYS A 103 2.05 12.26 -2.61
N GLU A 104 1.25 13.32 -2.38
CA GLU A 104 1.65 14.50 -1.60
C GLU A 104 1.09 14.49 -0.15
N SER A 105 0.12 13.62 0.15
CA SER A 105 -0.61 13.64 1.43
C SER A 105 -0.34 12.43 2.32
N VAL A 106 0.41 11.43 1.83
CA VAL A 106 0.69 10.21 2.59
C VAL A 106 2.11 10.23 3.11
N THR A 107 2.23 10.07 4.43
CA THR A 107 3.51 10.07 5.15
C THR A 107 4.46 8.97 4.67
N HIS A 108 3.91 7.82 4.26
CA HIS A 108 4.69 6.62 3.91
C HIS A 108 4.38 6.06 2.51
N TYR A 109 4.39 6.89 1.46
CA TYR A 109 4.15 6.43 0.08
C TYR A 109 4.94 5.16 -0.30
N GLY A 110 6.23 5.11 0.06
CA GLY A 110 7.10 3.97 -0.21
C GLY A 110 6.60 2.65 0.39
N LEU A 111 5.98 2.68 1.57
CA LEU A 111 5.42 1.50 2.22
C LEU A 111 4.26 0.92 1.39
N TYR A 112 3.28 1.75 1.03
CA TYR A 112 2.13 1.31 0.23
C TYR A 112 2.56 0.80 -1.13
N ASN A 113 3.50 1.50 -1.78
CA ASN A 113 4.04 1.05 -3.06
C ASN A 113 4.74 -0.31 -2.92
N ASN A 114 5.55 -0.52 -1.88
CA ASN A 114 6.22 -1.81 -1.64
C ASN A 114 5.22 -2.94 -1.39
N ILE A 115 4.13 -2.69 -0.66
CA ILE A 115 3.07 -3.67 -0.46
C ILE A 115 2.45 -4.08 -1.80
N ILE A 116 2.13 -3.11 -2.66
CA ILE A 116 1.59 -3.39 -4.01
C ILE A 116 2.58 -4.20 -4.85
N GLN A 117 3.87 -3.84 -4.82
CA GLN A 117 4.91 -4.58 -5.56
C GLN A 117 5.05 -6.03 -5.06
N ASN A 118 4.95 -6.25 -3.75
CA ASN A 118 4.98 -7.59 -3.17
C ASN A 118 3.77 -8.42 -3.62
N LEU A 119 2.56 -7.85 -3.60
CA LEU A 119 1.36 -8.53 -4.09
C LEU A 119 1.44 -8.86 -5.59
N LEU A 120 1.99 -7.94 -6.40
CA LEU A 120 2.24 -8.19 -7.82
C LEU A 120 3.25 -9.34 -8.02
N SER A 121 4.30 -9.38 -7.21
CA SER A 121 5.31 -10.45 -7.26
C SER A 121 4.71 -11.80 -6.90
N ILE A 122 3.81 -11.84 -5.90
CA ILE A 122 3.06 -13.05 -5.53
C ILE A 122 2.16 -13.50 -6.69
N GLN A 123 1.45 -12.56 -7.34
CA GLN A 123 0.62 -12.87 -8.51
C GLN A 123 1.44 -13.53 -9.63
N GLN A 124 2.56 -12.89 -10.00
CA GLN A 124 3.46 -13.39 -11.05
C GLN A 124 4.05 -14.76 -10.69
N GLY A 125 4.44 -14.95 -9.42
CA GLY A 125 4.91 -16.25 -8.93
C GLY A 125 3.85 -17.35 -9.06
N LYS A 126 2.59 -17.06 -8.72
CA LYS A 126 1.47 -18.01 -8.89
C LYS A 126 1.21 -18.34 -10.36
N GLN A 127 1.29 -17.35 -11.25
CA GLN A 127 1.19 -17.58 -12.71
C GLN A 127 2.28 -18.52 -13.22
N GLN A 128 3.54 -18.29 -12.81
CA GLN A 128 4.67 -19.14 -13.18
C GLN A 128 4.50 -20.57 -12.66
N MET A 129 4.07 -20.75 -11.40
CA MET A 129 3.82 -22.08 -10.83
C MET A 129 2.77 -22.86 -11.63
N ARG A 130 1.68 -22.22 -12.05
CA ARG A 130 0.67 -22.86 -12.92
C ARG A 130 1.28 -23.29 -14.26
N GLY A 131 2.09 -22.43 -14.87
CA GLY A 131 2.80 -22.76 -16.12
C GLY A 131 3.73 -23.96 -15.96
N LEU A 132 4.49 -24.01 -14.86
CA LEU A 132 5.39 -25.12 -14.55
C LEU A 132 4.64 -26.43 -14.28
N GLN A 133 3.52 -26.38 -13.56
CA GLN A 133 2.69 -27.55 -13.30
C GLN A 133 2.14 -28.16 -14.60
N ASN A 134 1.66 -27.31 -15.52
CA ASN A 134 1.21 -27.76 -16.84
C ASN A 134 2.34 -28.40 -17.65
N ALA A 135 3.52 -27.77 -17.66
CA ALA A 135 4.69 -28.32 -18.36
C ALA A 135 5.12 -29.68 -17.77
N GLN A 136 5.07 -29.83 -16.44
CA GLN A 136 5.39 -31.09 -15.77
C GLN A 136 4.40 -32.21 -16.15
N GLN A 137 3.11 -31.89 -16.25
CA GLN A 137 2.09 -32.84 -16.71
C GLN A 137 2.34 -33.27 -18.16
N THR A 138 2.61 -32.32 -19.07
CA THR A 138 2.95 -32.65 -20.46
C THR A 138 4.21 -33.52 -20.57
N ILE A 139 5.24 -33.27 -19.75
CA ILE A 139 6.43 -34.11 -19.70
C ILE A 139 6.10 -35.53 -19.25
N ALA A 140 5.23 -35.69 -18.26
CA ALA A 140 4.79 -37.01 -17.80
C ALA A 140 4.06 -37.79 -18.91
N GLU A 141 3.11 -37.13 -19.59
CA GLU A 141 2.37 -37.72 -20.72
C GLU A 141 3.29 -38.10 -21.89
N LEU A 142 4.28 -37.25 -22.21
CA LEU A 142 5.26 -37.56 -23.27
C LEU A 142 6.17 -38.73 -22.89
N LYS A 143 6.57 -38.84 -21.61
CA LYS A 143 7.37 -39.98 -21.14
C LYS A 143 6.60 -41.29 -21.23
N GLU A 144 5.31 -41.27 -20.90
CA GLU A 144 4.43 -42.44 -21.04
C GLU A 144 4.31 -42.86 -22.52
N LYS A 145 4.02 -41.92 -23.42
CA LYS A 145 3.97 -42.19 -24.87
C LYS A 145 5.28 -42.74 -25.42
N ILE A 146 6.42 -42.24 -24.97
CA ILE A 146 7.73 -42.77 -25.38
C ILE A 146 7.91 -44.21 -24.89
N ALA A 147 7.51 -44.52 -23.65
CA ALA A 147 7.59 -45.87 -23.13
C ALA A 147 6.69 -46.84 -23.92
N ASP A 148 5.48 -46.42 -24.28
CA ASP A 148 4.55 -47.24 -25.06
C ASP A 148 5.03 -47.45 -26.51
N LEU A 149 5.50 -46.39 -27.18
CA LEU A 149 6.08 -46.51 -28.52
C LEU A 149 7.31 -47.41 -28.55
N ASN A 150 8.15 -47.36 -27.51
CA ASN A 150 9.31 -48.25 -27.40
C ASN A 150 8.88 -49.71 -27.24
N ARG A 151 7.84 -49.99 -26.43
CA ARG A 151 7.28 -51.34 -26.31
C ARG A 151 6.73 -51.83 -27.64
N GLU A 152 5.95 -50.99 -28.33
CA GLU A 152 5.35 -51.32 -29.62
C GLU A 152 6.42 -51.63 -30.67
N LEU A 153 7.47 -50.78 -30.76
CA LEU A 153 8.61 -51.02 -31.64
C LEU A 153 9.33 -52.33 -31.33
N GLU A 154 9.51 -52.67 -30.06
CA GLU A 154 10.14 -53.92 -29.65
C GLU A 154 9.30 -55.13 -30.04
N THR A 155 7.98 -55.08 -29.85
CA THR A 155 7.06 -56.12 -30.34
C THR A 155 7.10 -56.26 -31.85
N THR A 156 6.98 -55.17 -32.62
CA THR A 156 7.02 -55.22 -34.09
C THR A 156 8.37 -55.75 -34.59
N ARG A 157 9.47 -55.38 -33.95
CA ARG A 157 10.81 -55.89 -34.29
C ARG A 157 10.90 -57.39 -34.06
N ASN A 158 10.41 -57.88 -32.91
CA ASN A 158 10.39 -59.30 -32.58
C ASN A 158 9.52 -60.10 -33.57
N GLU A 159 8.35 -59.58 -33.94
CA GLU A 159 7.47 -60.18 -34.96
C GLU A 159 8.13 -60.25 -36.35
N LEU A 160 8.86 -59.20 -36.72
CA LEU A 160 9.55 -59.14 -38.01
C LEU A 160 10.73 -60.10 -38.06
N ASP A 161 11.49 -60.24 -36.98
CA ASP A 161 12.57 -61.22 -36.86
C ASP A 161 12.02 -62.66 -36.84
N TYR A 162 10.89 -62.92 -36.17
CA TYR A 162 10.19 -64.20 -36.24
C TYR A 162 9.77 -64.57 -37.67
N ASN A 163 9.15 -63.64 -38.39
CA ASN A 163 8.76 -63.86 -39.80
C ASN A 163 9.97 -64.12 -40.71
N ARG A 164 11.08 -63.40 -40.50
CA ARG A 164 12.33 -63.63 -41.25
C ARG A 164 12.90 -65.02 -41.02
N GLN A 165 12.84 -65.53 -39.79
CA GLN A 165 13.29 -66.89 -39.48
C GLN A 165 12.39 -67.94 -40.14
N MET A 166 11.06 -67.75 -40.09
CA MET A 166 10.08 -68.62 -40.75
C MET A 166 10.24 -68.67 -42.28
N MET A 167 10.65 -67.57 -42.91
CA MET A 167 10.94 -67.55 -44.35
C MET A 167 12.27 -68.23 -44.71
N ARG A 168 13.23 -68.34 -43.78
CA ARG A 168 14.51 -69.04 -44.01
C ARG A 168 14.45 -70.54 -43.76
N SER A 169 13.42 -71.02 -43.05
CA SER A 169 13.23 -72.44 -42.72
C SER A 169 12.31 -73.20 -43.71
N ARG A 170 11.91 -72.55 -44.81
CA ARG A 170 11.26 -73.16 -45.98
C ARG A 170 12.25 -73.24 -47.13
#